data_AF-A0A2S5QZ09-F1
#
_entry.id   AF-A0A2S5QZ09-F1
#
_cell.length_a   1.000
_cell.length_b   1.000
_cell.length_c   1.000
_cell.angle_alpha   90.00
_cell.angle_beta   90.00
_cell.angle_gamma   90.00
#
_symmetry.space_group_name_H-M   'P 1'
#
loop_
_entity.id
_entity.type
_entity.pdbx_description
1 polymer ?
#
loop_
_entity_poly.entity_id
_entity_poly.type
_entity_poly.pdbx_seq_one_letter_code
_entity_poly.pdbx_strand_id
1 'polypeptide(L)'
;DNSNKNAVSKPLLAVNIQAAFHAIQNKQTLQQATGATHACAWIDAQGEAVLVREDVGRHNAMDKLIGALARQDNNRQENKEPKRPNQHDGFVLTSSRASVEMVQKVATAGIQVLAAISAPTGLAIRIAETYGVTLIGFLRDNQFVIYAHKQRVQF
;
A
#
# COMPACT_ATOMS: atom_id res chain seq x y z
N ASP A 1 21.33 -26.67 -3.03
CA ASP A 1 20.97 -26.29 -4.40
C ASP A 1 20.33 -24.93 -4.37
N ASN A 2 21.01 -23.94 -4.93
CA ASN A 2 20.88 -22.52 -4.60
C ASN A 2 20.42 -21.76 -5.85
N SER A 3 19.20 -22.06 -6.31
CA SER A 3 18.62 -21.39 -7.47
C SER A 3 17.19 -20.96 -7.14
N ASN A 4 16.95 -19.66 -7.36
CA ASN A 4 15.65 -18.97 -7.39
C ASN A 4 15.28 -18.09 -6.17
N LYS A 5 16.06 -17.03 -5.91
CA LYS A 5 15.69 -15.94 -4.96
C LYS A 5 15.52 -14.55 -5.57
N ASN A 6 15.53 -14.38 -6.89
CA ASN A 6 15.31 -13.08 -7.53
C ASN A 6 14.29 -13.21 -8.67
N ALA A 7 13.03 -13.53 -8.35
CA ALA A 7 11.95 -13.08 -9.21
C ALA A 7 11.96 -11.55 -9.15
N VAL A 8 12.47 -10.91 -10.20
CA VAL A 8 12.51 -9.46 -10.32
C VAL A 8 11.06 -8.98 -10.29
N SER A 9 10.64 -8.43 -9.15
CA SER A 9 9.34 -7.77 -8.98
C SER A 9 9.17 -6.74 -10.09
N LYS A 10 8.00 -6.73 -10.74
CA LYS A 10 7.73 -5.77 -11.81
C LYS A 10 7.89 -4.35 -11.22
N PRO A 11 8.64 -3.44 -11.88
CA PRO A 11 8.90 -2.12 -11.31
C PRO A 11 7.61 -1.32 -11.14
N LEU A 12 7.50 -0.61 -10.01
CA LEU A 12 6.36 0.27 -9.75
C LEU A 12 6.57 1.58 -10.51
N LEU A 13 5.77 1.82 -11.54
CA LEU A 13 5.88 3.02 -12.36
C LEU A 13 5.30 4.23 -11.63
N ALA A 14 6.00 5.37 -11.67
CA ALA A 14 5.58 6.62 -11.05
C ALA A 14 4.19 7.07 -11.49
N VAL A 15 3.86 6.88 -12.78
CA VAL A 15 2.53 7.17 -13.33
C VAL A 15 1.41 6.34 -12.68
N ASN A 16 1.68 5.09 -12.30
CA ASN A 16 0.69 4.23 -11.65
C ASN A 16 0.53 4.59 -10.17
N ILE A 17 1.60 5.09 -9.53
CA ILE A 17 1.53 5.66 -8.17
C ILE A 17 0.62 6.90 -8.17
N GLN A 18 0.80 7.79 -9.16
CA GLN A 18 -0.02 9.00 -9.33
C GLN A 18 -1.50 8.66 -9.56
N ALA A 19 -1.79 7.74 -10.48
CA ALA A 19 -3.16 7.30 -10.78
C ALA A 19 -3.92 6.80 -9.54
N ALA A 20 -3.22 6.19 -8.59
CA ALA A 20 -3.81 5.65 -7.36
C ALA A 20 -4.51 6.71 -6.50
N PHE A 21 -4.08 7.97 -6.57
CA PHE A 21 -4.71 9.07 -5.85
C PHE A 21 -6.19 9.21 -6.22
N HIS A 22 -6.52 9.15 -7.51
CA HIS A 22 -7.90 9.18 -7.98
C HIS A 22 -8.62 7.85 -7.78
N ALA A 23 -7.90 6.74 -7.94
CA ALA A 23 -8.49 5.40 -7.82
C ALA A 23 -9.14 5.13 -6.44
N ILE A 24 -8.57 5.68 -5.36
CA ILE A 24 -9.14 5.53 -4.01
C ILE A 24 -10.33 6.48 -3.76
N GLN A 25 -10.37 7.67 -4.37
CA GLN A 25 -11.43 8.67 -4.12
C GLN A 25 -12.82 8.16 -4.47
N ASN A 26 -12.94 7.47 -5.61
CA ASN A 26 -14.22 6.98 -6.12
C ASN A 26 -14.76 5.75 -5.37
N LYS A 27 -13.98 5.16 -4.47
CA LYS A 27 -14.30 3.89 -3.78
C LYS A 27 -14.50 4.06 -2.26
N GLN A 28 -14.63 5.30 -1.79
CA GLN A 28 -14.79 5.65 -0.38
C GLN A 28 -16.23 6.12 -0.08
N THR A 29 -17.16 5.18 -0.02
CA THR A 29 -18.59 5.47 0.14
C THR A 29 -18.89 6.15 1.48
N LEU A 30 -18.26 5.69 2.58
CA LEU A 30 -18.48 6.29 3.90
C LEU A 30 -17.86 7.69 3.98
N GLN A 31 -16.69 7.90 3.40
CA GLN A 31 -16.08 9.22 3.34
C GLN A 31 -16.93 10.21 2.53
N GLN A 32 -17.49 9.77 1.41
CA GLN A 32 -18.37 10.61 0.59
C GLN A 32 -19.65 10.99 1.35
N ALA A 33 -20.22 10.06 2.12
CA ALA A 33 -21.44 10.31 2.88
C ALA A 33 -21.21 11.14 4.16
N THR A 34 -20.05 11.02 4.80
CA THR A 34 -19.85 11.53 6.18
C THR A 34 -18.68 12.49 6.34
N GLY A 35 -17.69 12.45 5.44
CA GLY A 35 -16.44 13.18 5.58
C GLY A 35 -15.55 12.73 6.75
N ALA A 36 -15.93 11.70 7.51
CA ALA A 36 -15.41 11.41 8.85
C ALA A 36 -14.63 10.09 8.96
N THR A 37 -14.10 9.58 7.85
CA THR A 37 -13.38 8.32 7.79
C THR A 37 -12.01 8.43 7.14
N HIS A 38 -11.15 7.49 7.48
CA HIS A 38 -9.93 7.19 6.75
C HIS A 38 -10.11 5.94 5.90
N ALA A 39 -9.30 5.83 4.86
CA ALA A 39 -9.25 4.68 3.99
C ALA A 39 -7.82 4.15 3.87
N CYS A 40 -7.71 2.83 3.75
CA CYS A 40 -6.53 2.16 3.24
C CYS A 40 -6.94 1.30 2.05
N ALA A 41 -6.16 1.36 0.98
CA ALA A 41 -6.39 0.61 -0.23
C ALA A 41 -5.19 -0.23 -0.64
N TRP A 42 -5.45 -1.40 -1.20
CA TRP A 42 -4.48 -2.15 -1.99
C TRP A 42 -4.58 -1.67 -3.44
N ILE A 43 -3.47 -1.14 -3.94
CA ILE A 43 -3.32 -0.68 -5.31
C ILE A 43 -2.48 -1.71 -6.06
N ASP A 44 -2.94 -2.14 -7.23
CA ASP A 44 -2.16 -3.05 -8.08
C ASP A 44 -1.07 -2.31 -8.89
N ALA A 45 -0.30 -3.08 -9.65
CA ALA A 45 0.77 -2.58 -10.50
C ALA A 45 0.28 -1.63 -11.60
N GLN A 46 -1.02 -1.56 -11.88
CA GLN A 46 -1.64 -0.69 -12.89
C GLN A 46 -2.13 0.63 -12.27
N GLY A 47 -2.05 0.78 -10.94
CA GLY A 47 -2.54 1.97 -10.24
C GLY A 47 -4.01 1.88 -9.84
N GLU A 48 -4.65 0.71 -10.00
CA GLU A 48 -6.06 0.52 -9.70
C GLU A 48 -6.26 0.09 -8.24
N ALA A 49 -7.27 0.68 -7.60
CA ALA A 49 -7.64 0.34 -6.23
C ALA A 49 -8.45 -0.96 -6.18
N VAL A 50 -7.79 -2.11 -6.07
CA VAL A 50 -8.44 -3.44 -6.07
C VAL A 50 -9.28 -3.67 -4.81
N LEU A 51 -8.83 -3.12 -3.67
CA LEU A 51 -9.51 -3.30 -2.38
C LEU A 51 -9.41 -2.04 -1.56
N VAL A 52 -10.54 -1.57 -1.01
CA VAL A 52 -10.59 -0.38 -0.14
C VAL A 52 -11.28 -0.75 1.17
N ARG A 53 -10.73 -0.26 2.28
CA ARG A 53 -11.32 -0.40 3.62
C ARG A 53 -11.37 0.95 4.32
N GLU A 54 -12.55 1.29 4.79
CA GLU A 54 -12.83 2.52 5.52
C GLU A 54 -13.02 2.25 7.02
N ASP A 55 -12.62 3.23 7.83
CA ASP A 55 -12.87 3.28 9.26
C ASP A 55 -12.70 4.72 9.77
N VAL A 56 -13.34 5.07 10.89
CA VAL A 56 -13.11 6.35 11.57
C VAL A 56 -11.63 6.47 11.99
N GLY A 57 -11.01 5.37 12.43
CA GLY A 57 -9.61 5.31 12.81
C GLY A 57 -8.71 4.83 11.66
N ARG A 58 -7.68 5.61 11.31
CA ARG A 58 -6.70 5.23 10.27
C ARG A 58 -6.02 3.87 10.48
N HIS A 59 -5.74 3.52 11.73
CA HIS A 59 -5.08 2.26 12.07
C HIS A 59 -6.00 1.06 11.85
N ASN A 60 -7.30 1.24 12.16
CA ASN A 60 -8.32 0.22 11.92
C ASN A 60 -8.57 0.04 10.43
N ALA A 61 -8.56 1.12 9.64
CA ALA A 61 -8.65 1.03 8.18
C ALA A 61 -7.50 0.18 7.60
N MET A 62 -6.27 0.39 8.10
CA MET A 62 -5.10 -0.43 7.75
C MET A 62 -5.28 -1.90 8.17
N ASP A 63 -5.69 -2.16 9.41
CA ASP A 63 -5.87 -3.54 9.90
C ASP A 63 -6.96 -4.29 9.13
N LYS A 64 -8.07 -3.60 8.81
CA LYS A 64 -9.13 -4.14 7.96
C LYS A 64 -8.61 -4.50 6.57
N LEU A 65 -7.75 -3.68 5.99
CA LEU A 65 -7.14 -3.95 4.68
C LEU A 65 -6.24 -5.18 4.76
N ILE A 66 -5.29 -5.20 5.70
CA ILE A 66 -4.35 -6.32 5.90
C ILE A 66 -5.11 -7.62 6.15
N GLY A 67 -6.12 -7.59 7.04
CA GLY A 67 -6.94 -8.76 7.34
C GLY A 67 -7.74 -9.25 6.13
N ALA A 68 -8.21 -8.34 5.26
CA ALA A 68 -8.91 -8.72 4.04
C ALA A 68 -7.97 -9.33 2.99
N LEU A 69 -6.76 -8.80 2.82
CA LEU A 69 -5.72 -9.37 1.96
C LEU A 69 -5.33 -10.78 2.43
N ALA A 70 -5.10 -10.96 3.73
CA ALA A 70 -4.76 -12.26 4.31
C ALA A 70 -5.85 -13.33 4.09
N ARG A 71 -7.14 -12.95 4.17
CA ARG A 71 -8.26 -13.86 3.88
C ARG A 71 -8.32 -14.26 2.41
N GLN A 72 -8.08 -13.32 1.50
CA GLN A 72 -8.02 -13.62 0.06
C GLN A 72 -6.87 -14.58 -0.26
N ASP A 73 -5.75 -14.50 0.45
CA ASP A 73 -4.63 -15.42 0.29
C ASP A 73 -4.95 -16.84 0.78
N ASN A 74 -5.64 -17.00 1.91
CA ASN A 74 -6.01 -18.31 2.45
C ASN A 74 -7.00 -19.06 1.55
N ASN A 75 -8.05 -18.39 1.06
CA ASN A 75 -9.06 -19.00 0.17
C ASN A 75 -8.47 -19.45 -1.18
N ARG A 76 -7.29 -18.94 -1.56
CA ARG A 76 -6.56 -19.30 -2.78
C ARG A 76 -5.56 -20.43 -2.59
N GLN A 77 -5.19 -20.78 -1.34
CA GLN A 77 -4.38 -21.96 -1.07
C GLN A 77 -5.22 -23.24 -1.07
N GLU A 78 -6.51 -23.14 -0.75
CA GLU A 78 -7.46 -24.26 -0.78
C GLU A 78 -7.89 -24.61 -2.22
N ASN A 79 -7.96 -23.62 -3.12
CA ASN A 79 -8.31 -23.80 -4.53
C ASN A 79 -7.04 -23.70 -5.39
N LYS A 80 -6.57 -24.82 -5.97
CA LYS A 80 -5.35 -24.94 -6.83
C LYS A 80 -5.41 -24.13 -8.15
N GLU A 81 -5.78 -22.86 -8.10
CA GLU A 81 -5.78 -21.93 -9.23
C GLU A 81 -4.52 -21.02 -9.21
N PRO A 82 -4.08 -20.51 -10.37
CA PRO A 82 -2.73 -19.98 -10.52
C PRO A 82 -2.49 -18.67 -9.77
N LYS A 83 -1.37 -18.69 -9.02
CA LYS A 83 -0.44 -17.62 -8.59
C LYS A 83 -1.05 -16.27 -8.17
N ARG A 84 -0.78 -15.92 -6.91
CA ARG A 84 -0.94 -14.58 -6.29
C ARG A 84 -0.81 -13.44 -7.32
N PRO A 85 -1.60 -12.34 -7.26
CA PRO A 85 -0.97 -11.05 -7.51
C PRO A 85 0.14 -10.98 -6.48
N ASN A 86 1.38 -11.08 -6.94
CA ASN A 86 2.53 -11.15 -6.08
C ASN A 86 2.40 -9.96 -5.10
N GLN A 87 2.58 -10.14 -3.79
CA GLN A 87 2.59 -8.99 -2.87
C GLN A 87 3.70 -7.97 -3.25
N HIS A 88 4.54 -8.35 -4.21
CA HIS A 88 5.53 -7.54 -4.92
C HIS A 88 4.99 -6.71 -6.11
N ASP A 89 3.74 -6.89 -6.51
CA ASP A 89 3.13 -6.27 -7.70
C ASP A 89 2.07 -5.21 -7.31
N GLY A 90 2.15 -4.68 -6.10
CA GLY A 90 1.21 -3.66 -5.62
C GLY A 90 1.72 -2.93 -4.40
N PHE A 91 0.90 -2.02 -3.89
CA PHE A 91 1.24 -1.20 -2.74
C PHE A 91 0.02 -0.80 -1.91
N VAL A 92 0.26 -0.43 -0.66
CA VAL A 92 -0.78 0.14 0.19
C VAL A 92 -0.81 1.65 0.00
N LEU A 93 -2.00 2.20 -0.22
CA LEU A 93 -2.28 3.63 -0.15
C LEU A 93 -3.14 3.93 1.09
N THR A 94 -2.69 4.84 1.96
CA THR A 94 -3.51 5.37 3.06
C THR A 94 -3.91 6.83 2.80
N SER A 95 -5.16 7.17 3.12
CA SER A 95 -5.65 8.56 3.05
C SER A 95 -5.17 9.43 4.22
N SER A 96 -4.46 8.84 5.17
CA SER A 96 -3.97 9.50 6.38
C SER A 96 -2.48 9.86 6.31
N ARG A 97 -1.92 10.29 7.45
CA ARG A 97 -0.46 10.40 7.65
C ARG A 97 0.15 9.01 7.83
N ALA A 98 1.39 8.83 7.39
CA ALA A 98 2.15 7.63 7.71
C ALA A 98 2.80 7.77 9.10
N SER A 99 2.26 7.06 10.09
CA SER A 99 2.88 6.88 11.40
C SER A 99 3.81 5.67 11.42
N VAL A 100 4.54 5.50 12.52
CA VAL A 100 5.44 4.35 12.72
C VAL A 100 4.67 3.05 12.67
N GLU A 101 3.54 2.99 13.38
CA GLU A 101 2.69 1.82 13.49
C GLU A 101 2.13 1.42 12.10
N MET A 102 1.85 2.40 11.22
CA MET A 102 1.43 2.12 9.85
C MET A 102 2.54 1.41 9.06
N VAL A 103 3.78 1.88 9.16
CA VAL A 103 4.93 1.25 8.51
C VAL A 103 5.17 -0.15 9.09
N GLN A 104 5.11 -0.31 10.41
CA GLN A 104 5.29 -1.60 11.07
C GLN A 104 4.25 -2.61 10.61
N LYS A 105 2.98 -2.23 10.56
CA LYS A 105 1.88 -3.11 10.09
C LYS A 105 2.08 -3.58 8.66
N VAL A 106 2.45 -2.67 7.76
CA VAL A 106 2.73 -2.98 6.35
C VAL A 106 3.94 -3.90 6.23
N ALA A 107 5.02 -3.63 6.98
CA ALA A 107 6.21 -4.47 7.01
C ALA A 107 5.93 -5.88 7.54
N THR A 108 5.20 -5.99 8.66
CA THR A 108 4.78 -7.27 9.25
C THR A 108 3.87 -8.06 8.31
N ALA A 109 3.05 -7.38 7.49
CA ALA A 109 2.24 -8.00 6.46
C ALA A 109 3.04 -8.42 5.20
N GLY A 110 4.36 -8.21 5.17
CA GLY A 110 5.22 -8.54 4.01
C GLY A 110 5.07 -7.60 2.82
N ILE A 111 4.41 -6.45 3.01
CA ILE A 111 4.18 -5.46 1.96
C ILE A 111 5.37 -4.50 1.89
N GLN A 112 5.83 -4.21 0.68
CA GLN A 112 7.11 -3.50 0.47
C GLN A 112 6.96 -2.00 0.17
N VAL A 113 5.74 -1.51 -0.01
CA VAL A 113 5.48 -0.12 -0.38
C VAL A 113 4.26 0.41 0.38
N LEU A 114 4.44 1.53 1.06
CA LEU A 114 3.39 2.32 1.70
C LEU A 114 3.41 3.74 1.12
N ALA A 115 2.31 4.12 0.48
CA ALA A 115 2.04 5.47 0.05
C ALA A 115 1.01 6.14 0.98
N ALA A 116 1.24 7.40 1.31
CA ALA A 116 0.36 8.22 2.10
C ALA A 116 -0.02 9.49 1.34
N ILE A 117 -1.32 9.82 1.37
CA ILE A 117 -1.84 11.08 0.84
C ILE A 117 -1.28 12.28 1.63
N SER A 118 -0.96 12.09 2.91
CA SER A 118 -0.41 13.12 3.80
C SER A 118 1.05 12.83 4.18
N ALA A 119 1.59 13.63 5.11
CA ALA A 119 2.98 13.59 5.53
C ALA A 119 3.31 12.32 6.36
N PRO A 120 4.50 11.72 6.19
CA PRO A 120 5.07 10.79 7.17
C PRO A 120 5.64 11.53 8.39
N THR A 121 5.80 10.84 9.52
CA THR A 121 6.61 11.35 10.64
C THR A 121 8.09 11.01 10.43
N GLY A 122 9.00 11.78 11.04
CA GLY A 122 10.44 11.47 11.00
C GLY A 122 10.79 10.07 11.55
N LEU A 123 10.05 9.60 12.55
CA LEU A 123 10.23 8.23 13.06
C LEU A 123 9.69 7.18 12.07
N ALA A 124 8.59 7.44 11.37
CA ALA A 124 8.08 6.55 10.32
C ALA A 124 9.11 6.39 9.18
N ILE A 125 9.78 7.48 8.78
CA ILE A 125 10.85 7.44 7.77
C ILE A 125 11.99 6.53 8.23
N ARG A 126 12.48 6.69 9.46
CA ARG A 126 13.56 5.84 10.01
C ARG A 126 13.17 4.37 10.06
N ILE A 127 11.94 4.07 10.48
CA ILE A 127 11.46 2.69 10.55
C ILE A 127 11.28 2.09 9.14
N ALA A 128 10.85 2.89 8.16
CA ALA A 128 10.74 2.46 6.78
C ALA A 128 12.11 2.06 6.21
N GLU A 129 13.15 2.86 6.46
CA GLU A 129 14.54 2.54 6.08
C GLU A 129 15.05 1.25 6.76
N THR A 130 14.78 1.07 8.05
CA THR A 130 15.20 -0.13 8.78
C THR A 130 14.50 -1.39 8.25
N TYR A 131 13.22 -1.28 7.87
CA TYR A 131 12.39 -2.43 7.48
C TYR A 131 12.34 -2.69 5.97
N GLY A 132 13.07 -1.93 5.16
CA GLY A 132 13.07 -2.17 3.71
C GLY A 132 11.80 -1.67 3.02
N VAL A 133 10.98 -0.83 3.66
CA VAL A 133 9.67 -0.38 3.14
C VAL A 133 9.82 0.92 2.35
N THR A 134 9.44 0.89 1.08
CA THR A 134 9.35 2.12 0.27
C THR A 134 8.27 3.02 0.84
N LEU A 135 8.65 4.17 1.38
CA LEU A 135 7.72 5.10 2.00
C LEU A 135 7.52 6.31 1.10
N ILE A 136 6.28 6.52 0.69
CA ILE A 136 5.87 7.64 -0.17
C ILE A 136 4.90 8.51 0.63
N GLY A 137 5.10 9.82 0.59
CA GLY A 137 4.24 10.79 1.25
C GLY A 137 3.79 11.89 0.28
N PHE A 138 2.80 12.66 0.72
CA PHE A 138 2.22 13.75 -0.06
C PHE A 138 1.75 13.32 -1.45
N LEU A 139 1.24 12.08 -1.58
CA LEU A 139 0.68 11.62 -2.84
C LEU A 139 -0.59 12.40 -3.17
N ARG A 140 -0.55 13.16 -4.27
CA ARG A 140 -1.63 13.99 -4.82
C ARG A 140 -1.51 13.97 -6.33
N ASP A 141 -2.62 13.92 -7.06
CA ASP A 141 -2.71 14.04 -8.52
C ASP A 141 -1.41 13.61 -9.25
N ASN A 142 -0.53 14.57 -9.57
CA ASN A 142 0.70 14.36 -10.34
C ASN A 142 2.00 14.50 -9.52
N GLN A 143 1.95 14.44 -8.19
CA GLN A 143 3.13 14.60 -7.32
C GLN A 143 3.13 13.64 -6.13
N PHE A 144 4.34 13.26 -5.74
CA PHE A 144 4.61 12.54 -4.50
C PHE A 144 6.08 12.72 -4.12
N VAL A 145 6.41 12.43 -2.86
CA VAL A 145 7.78 12.44 -2.37
C VAL A 145 8.13 11.05 -1.84
N ILE A 146 9.24 10.49 -2.32
CA ILE A 146 9.78 9.23 -1.80
C ILE A 146 10.73 9.54 -0.65
N TYR A 147 10.44 8.99 0.52
CA TYR A 147 11.22 9.20 1.74
C TYR A 147 12.16 8.05 2.08
N ALA A 148 11.88 6.84 1.58
CA ALA A 148 12.71 5.66 1.82
C ALA A 148 12.69 4.69 0.64
N HIS A 149 13.80 4.00 0.40
CA HIS A 149 13.94 2.91 -0.58
C HIS A 149 13.42 3.19 -2.01
N LYS A 150 13.85 4.32 -2.59
CA LYS A 150 13.43 4.78 -3.92
C LYS A 150 13.65 3.79 -5.08
N GLN A 151 14.55 2.82 -4.93
CA GLN A 151 14.94 1.88 -5.97
C GLN A 151 13.80 0.98 -6.49
N ARG A 152 12.64 0.93 -5.82
CA ARG A 152 11.45 0.21 -6.30
C ARG A 152 10.57 1.04 -7.23
N VAL A 153 10.79 2.35 -7.32
CA VAL A 153 10.01 3.26 -8.17
C VAL A 153 10.79 3.58 -9.43
N GLN A 154 10.15 3.41 -10.58
CA GLN A 154 10.67 3.78 -11.90
C GLN A 154 9.91 4.98 -12.45
N PHE A 155 10.63 5.91 -13.07
CA PHE A 155 10.07 7.14 -13.66
C PHE A 155 9.96 7.00 -15.17
#